data_AF-A0A6M2CPB2-F1
#
_entry.id   AF-A0A6M2CPB2-F1
#
_cell.length_a   1.000
_cell.length_b   1.000
_cell.length_c   1.000
_cell.angle_alpha   90.00
_cell.angle_beta   90.00
_cell.angle_gamma   90.00
#
_symmetry.space_group_name_H-M   'P 1'
#
loop_
_entity.id
_entity.type
_entity.pdbx_description
1 polymer ?
#
loop_
_entity_poly.entity_id
_entity_poly.type
_entity_poly.pdbx_seq_one_letter_code
_entity_poly.pdbx_strand_id
1 'polypeptide(L)'
;AVLDSVAEGQEGGMDPAVASRAFSCIADFLGAMAGNSGGLRSGPGGNKTWMRAFELLEEGQIEKGALALKRERLKWMDRPDRMMRAARHYEGALQVLIRKAVLTAEKYIITAAASSQLPFGQWVVAEGPARMDLFGGWTDTPPICYELGGSVINVAVLVDGQKPIGARARRIHELHIVITPVHHNVPEEIEIFSMQDLLDYNQPGARGALLKACLIGSGVVQINHKNTLPEQLLALHGGGIELQSWSNLPQGSGLGTSSILAAAIVSALWTAVGRTFDKLAVIHCVLHVEQLLTTGGGWQDQVAGVIGGLVQGSSQPHLPLRVDVEVLSLSLDVYSQLNDHFLLLYTGKVRLAKNLLQTVIRNWYTRDAKVVLCFKELLHLCRTSVKESFLKGDLKAIGEWLDHYWQLKKVLAAGCEPMFVGRLMGLLRPHVHGQLLLGAGGGGFLCALTKEPRQAGFVQKLLDETQGMSKVTVHMVKIDTTGLTLSINGNNADPPIPFLR
;
A
#
# COMPACT_ATOMS: atom_id res chain seq x y z
N ALA A 1 -17.63 -27.79 13.28
CA ALA A 1 -18.33 -27.84 14.59
C ALA A 1 -17.81 -26.78 15.54
N VAL A 2 -16.62 -26.95 16.15
CA VAL A 2 -16.08 -25.95 17.12
C VAL A 2 -15.87 -24.57 16.48
N LEU A 3 -15.15 -24.49 15.35
CA LEU A 3 -14.91 -23.21 14.66
C LEU A 3 -16.21 -22.55 14.17
N ASP A 4 -17.21 -23.34 13.80
CA ASP A 4 -18.53 -22.82 13.42
C ASP A 4 -19.22 -22.20 14.63
N SER A 5 -19.19 -22.88 15.78
CA SER A 5 -19.77 -22.36 17.02
C SER A 5 -19.10 -21.07 17.50
N VAL A 6 -17.80 -20.89 17.21
CA VAL A 6 -17.11 -19.63 17.51
C VAL A 6 -17.56 -18.52 16.56
N ALA A 7 -17.62 -18.80 15.25
CA ALA A 7 -18.04 -17.83 14.25
C ALA A 7 -19.52 -17.41 14.37
N GLU A 8 -20.38 -18.35 14.78
CA GLU A 8 -21.83 -18.16 14.98
C GLU A 8 -22.17 -17.70 16.40
N GLY A 9 -21.24 -17.87 17.34
CA GLY A 9 -21.45 -17.54 18.74
C GLY A 9 -21.46 -16.03 18.99
N GLN A 10 -21.88 -15.63 20.18
CA GLN A 10 -22.00 -14.23 20.58
C GLN A 10 -20.69 -13.44 20.37
N GLU A 11 -19.53 -14.02 20.68
CA GLU A 11 -18.23 -13.39 20.47
C GLU A 11 -17.91 -13.18 18.98
N GLY A 12 -18.06 -14.20 18.13
CA GLY A 12 -17.83 -14.07 16.69
C GLY A 12 -18.84 -13.17 16.00
N GLY A 13 -20.09 -13.15 16.46
CA GLY A 13 -21.14 -12.27 15.93
C GLY A 13 -20.91 -10.79 16.23
N MET A 14 -20.18 -10.46 17.31
CA MET A 14 -19.92 -9.10 17.75
C MET A 14 -18.51 -8.59 17.43
N ASP A 15 -17.50 -9.48 17.40
CA ASP A 15 -16.10 -9.12 17.18
C ASP A 15 -15.62 -9.58 15.78
N PRO A 16 -15.41 -8.63 14.84
CA PRO A 16 -14.87 -8.93 13.51
C PRO A 16 -13.51 -9.65 13.54
N ALA A 17 -12.67 -9.43 14.55
CA ALA A 17 -11.37 -10.10 14.66
C ALA A 17 -11.54 -11.59 14.98
N VAL A 18 -12.46 -11.93 15.89
CA VAL A 18 -12.80 -13.32 16.22
C VAL A 18 -13.39 -14.03 15.00
N ALA A 19 -14.37 -13.41 14.32
CA ALA A 19 -14.96 -13.98 13.11
C ALA A 19 -13.93 -14.18 11.99
N SER A 20 -13.10 -13.17 11.73
CA SER A 20 -12.01 -13.22 10.75
C SER A 20 -11.09 -14.41 11.00
N ARG A 21 -10.66 -14.58 12.26
CA ARG A 21 -9.80 -15.69 12.64
C ARG A 21 -10.50 -17.03 12.49
N ALA A 22 -11.76 -17.14 12.90
CA ALA A 22 -12.54 -18.36 12.72
C ALA A 22 -12.67 -18.73 11.24
N PHE A 23 -12.95 -17.76 10.36
CA PHE A 23 -13.04 -17.97 8.92
C PHE A 23 -11.70 -18.42 8.32
N SER A 24 -10.58 -17.81 8.72
CA SER A 24 -9.25 -18.23 8.28
C SER A 24 -8.97 -19.69 8.70
N CYS A 25 -9.23 -20.04 9.95
CA CYS A 25 -9.02 -21.40 10.46
C CYS A 25 -9.91 -22.43 9.75
N ILE A 26 -11.17 -22.07 9.43
CA ILE A 26 -12.07 -22.93 8.65
C ILE A 26 -11.51 -23.14 7.24
N ALA A 27 -11.01 -22.09 6.60
CA ALA A 27 -10.40 -22.19 5.27
C ALA A 27 -9.15 -23.09 5.29
N ASP A 28 -8.31 -23.00 6.33
CA ASP A 28 -7.16 -23.88 6.53
C ASP A 28 -7.56 -25.34 6.74
N PHE A 29 -8.57 -25.58 7.57
CA PHE A 29 -9.11 -26.92 7.77
C PHE A 29 -9.65 -27.53 6.47
N LEU A 30 -10.42 -26.77 5.69
CA LEU A 30 -10.94 -27.21 4.39
C LEU A 30 -9.83 -27.49 3.38
N GLY A 31 -8.81 -26.64 3.33
CA GLY A 31 -7.64 -26.85 2.48
C GLY A 31 -6.88 -28.13 2.86
N ALA A 32 -6.70 -28.37 4.17
CA ALA A 32 -6.07 -29.59 4.67
C ALA A 32 -6.89 -30.86 4.34
N MET A 33 -8.21 -30.81 4.48
CA MET A 33 -9.10 -31.91 4.12
C MET A 33 -9.06 -32.25 2.62
N ALA A 34 -8.98 -31.24 1.76
CA ALA A 34 -8.90 -31.43 0.32
C ALA A 34 -7.57 -32.08 -0.13
N GLY A 35 -6.50 -31.90 0.65
CA GLY A 35 -5.16 -32.39 0.30
C GLY A 35 -4.65 -31.86 -1.05
N ASN A 36 -3.70 -32.58 -1.64
CA ASN A 36 -3.06 -32.17 -2.90
C ASN A 36 -3.99 -32.24 -4.13
N SER A 37 -5.12 -32.95 -4.01
CA SER A 37 -6.08 -33.18 -5.10
C SER A 37 -7.09 -32.04 -5.27
N GLY A 38 -7.11 -31.07 -4.35
CA GLY A 38 -8.05 -29.93 -4.38
C GLY A 38 -7.66 -28.79 -5.32
N GLY A 39 -6.45 -28.81 -5.88
CA GLY A 39 -5.89 -27.71 -6.67
C GLY A 39 -5.39 -26.54 -5.82
N LEU A 40 -5.08 -25.41 -6.46
CA LEU A 40 -4.57 -24.23 -5.76
C LEU A 40 -5.67 -23.49 -4.99
N ARG A 41 -5.31 -23.05 -3.78
CA ARG A 41 -6.15 -22.18 -2.93
C ARG A 41 -6.15 -20.71 -3.38
N SER A 42 -5.39 -20.36 -4.41
CA SER A 42 -5.33 -19.00 -4.96
C SER A 42 -6.19 -18.86 -6.23
N GLY A 43 -7.01 -17.80 -6.32
CA GLY A 43 -7.68 -17.39 -7.57
C GLY A 43 -9.13 -16.91 -7.38
N PRO A 44 -9.71 -16.19 -8.36
CA PRO A 44 -11.09 -15.69 -8.29
C PRO A 44 -12.06 -16.85 -8.21
N GLY A 45 -12.81 -16.92 -7.11
CA GLY A 45 -13.75 -17.99 -6.79
C GLY A 45 -15.20 -17.52 -6.84
N GLY A 46 -15.56 -16.55 -7.69
CA GLY A 46 -16.93 -16.01 -7.69
C GLY A 46 -17.97 -17.09 -7.97
N ASN A 47 -18.76 -17.45 -6.97
CA ASN A 47 -19.94 -18.29 -7.12
C ASN A 47 -21.15 -17.56 -6.52
N LYS A 48 -22.19 -17.39 -7.34
CA LYS A 48 -23.42 -16.68 -6.97
C LYS A 48 -24.09 -17.24 -5.71
N THR A 49 -23.95 -18.54 -5.43
CA THR A 49 -24.55 -19.16 -4.23
C THR A 49 -23.97 -18.67 -2.91
N TRP A 50 -22.74 -18.12 -2.93
CA TRP A 50 -22.06 -17.57 -1.76
C TRP A 50 -22.30 -16.07 -1.58
N MET A 51 -22.86 -15.38 -2.58
CA MET A 51 -23.02 -13.92 -2.58
C MET A 51 -23.85 -13.42 -1.40
N ARG A 52 -24.92 -14.14 -1.04
CA ARG A 52 -25.77 -13.74 0.08
C ARG A 52 -25.00 -13.68 1.40
N ALA A 53 -24.03 -14.57 1.58
CA ALA A 53 -23.20 -14.55 2.78
C ALA A 53 -22.30 -13.31 2.79
N PHE A 54 -21.71 -12.92 1.65
CA PHE A 54 -20.92 -11.70 1.55
C PHE A 54 -21.76 -10.45 1.79
N GLU A 55 -22.94 -10.33 1.17
CA GLU A 55 -23.88 -9.21 1.39
C GLU A 55 -24.20 -9.02 2.88
N LEU A 56 -24.49 -10.10 3.61
CA LEU A 56 -24.75 -10.04 5.04
C LEU A 56 -23.54 -9.50 5.83
N LEU A 57 -22.31 -9.89 5.45
CA LEU A 57 -21.08 -9.37 6.06
C LEU A 57 -20.87 -7.89 5.72
N GLU A 58 -21.15 -7.47 4.49
CA GLU A 58 -21.13 -6.06 4.05
C GLU A 58 -22.12 -5.20 4.85
N GLU A 59 -23.31 -5.74 5.11
CA GLU A 59 -24.33 -5.11 5.96
C GLU A 59 -23.96 -5.11 7.45
N GLY A 60 -22.90 -5.83 7.85
CA GLY A 60 -22.44 -5.92 9.25
C GLY A 60 -23.16 -7.00 10.07
N GLN A 61 -23.95 -7.84 9.44
CA GLN A 61 -24.65 -8.96 10.05
C GLN A 61 -23.74 -10.19 10.11
N ILE A 62 -22.67 -10.11 10.92
CA ILE A 62 -21.57 -11.11 10.94
C ILE A 62 -22.08 -12.52 11.24
N GLU A 63 -22.90 -12.68 12.29
CA GLU A 63 -23.49 -13.96 12.67
C GLU A 63 -24.30 -14.59 11.52
N LYS A 64 -25.19 -13.81 10.89
CA LYS A 64 -26.01 -14.30 9.76
C LYS A 64 -25.14 -14.64 8.55
N GLY A 65 -24.09 -13.86 8.30
CA GLY A 65 -23.09 -14.15 7.28
C GLY A 65 -22.39 -15.48 7.54
N ALA A 66 -21.93 -15.73 8.77
CA ALA A 66 -21.30 -16.98 9.17
C ALA A 66 -22.23 -18.20 8.99
N LEU A 67 -23.49 -18.08 9.42
CA LEU A 67 -24.52 -19.10 9.22
C LEU A 67 -24.76 -19.40 7.73
N ALA A 68 -24.80 -18.36 6.89
CA ALA A 68 -24.95 -18.50 5.45
C ALA A 68 -23.74 -19.20 4.81
N LEU A 69 -22.50 -18.83 5.19
CA LEU A 69 -21.27 -19.50 4.74
C LEU A 69 -21.29 -20.99 5.08
N LYS A 70 -21.62 -21.36 6.32
CA LYS A 70 -21.69 -22.76 6.73
C LYS A 70 -22.75 -23.54 5.96
N ARG A 71 -23.95 -22.97 5.81
CA ARG A 71 -25.05 -23.61 5.09
C ARG A 71 -24.67 -23.91 3.65
N GLU A 72 -23.98 -23.00 2.99
CA GLU A 72 -23.49 -23.23 1.63
C GLU A 72 -22.33 -24.22 1.61
N ARG A 73 -21.33 -24.06 2.48
CA ARG A 73 -20.19 -24.97 2.61
C ARG A 73 -20.59 -26.43 2.73
N LEU A 74 -21.62 -26.75 3.52
CA LEU A 74 -22.06 -28.14 3.73
C LEU A 74 -22.46 -28.85 2.43
N LYS A 75 -22.84 -28.12 1.38
CA LYS A 75 -23.16 -28.68 0.05
C LYS A 75 -21.91 -28.99 -0.80
N TRP A 76 -20.73 -28.60 -0.32
CA TRP A 76 -19.44 -28.65 -1.04
C TRP A 76 -18.42 -29.57 -0.36
N MET A 77 -18.85 -30.34 0.64
CA MET A 77 -18.00 -31.28 1.39
C MET A 77 -17.87 -32.65 0.71
N ASP A 78 -18.40 -32.82 -0.50
CA ASP A 78 -18.45 -34.11 -1.21
C ASP A 78 -17.16 -34.43 -1.96
N ARG A 79 -16.37 -33.42 -2.34
CA ARG A 79 -15.16 -33.58 -3.17
C ARG A 79 -14.02 -32.64 -2.78
N PRO A 80 -12.75 -33.07 -2.90
CA PRO A 80 -11.58 -32.22 -2.62
C PRO A 80 -11.57 -30.87 -3.34
N ASP A 81 -11.89 -30.83 -4.63
CA ASP A 81 -11.89 -29.59 -5.41
C ASP A 81 -12.96 -28.58 -4.94
N ARG A 82 -14.11 -29.08 -4.47
CA ARG A 82 -15.18 -28.27 -3.90
C ARG A 82 -14.82 -27.76 -2.50
N MET A 83 -14.19 -28.58 -1.67
CA MET A 83 -13.65 -28.14 -0.37
C MET A 83 -12.62 -27.02 -0.54
N MET A 84 -11.71 -27.14 -1.51
CA MET A 84 -10.72 -26.09 -1.81
C MET A 84 -11.37 -24.79 -2.32
N ARG A 85 -12.46 -24.89 -3.09
CA ARG A 85 -13.27 -23.73 -3.49
C ARG A 85 -14.00 -23.10 -2.31
N ALA A 86 -14.58 -23.90 -1.43
CA ALA A 86 -15.19 -23.42 -0.20
C ALA A 86 -14.17 -22.69 0.70
N ALA A 87 -12.94 -23.21 0.82
CA ALA A 87 -11.85 -22.53 1.53
C ALA A 87 -11.61 -21.12 0.99
N ARG A 88 -11.57 -20.96 -0.34
CA ARG A 88 -11.44 -19.64 -0.99
C ARG A 88 -12.59 -18.68 -0.68
N HIS A 89 -13.81 -19.20 -0.54
CA HIS A 89 -14.95 -18.36 -0.15
C HIS A 89 -14.84 -17.87 1.29
N TYR A 90 -14.34 -18.69 2.22
CA TYR A 90 -14.05 -18.26 3.59
C TYR A 90 -12.93 -17.22 3.64
N GLU A 91 -11.91 -17.34 2.79
CA GLU A 91 -10.90 -16.27 2.63
C GLU A 91 -11.51 -14.98 2.09
N GLY A 92 -12.41 -15.07 1.11
CA GLY A 92 -13.17 -13.90 0.63
C GLY A 92 -14.00 -13.24 1.73
N ALA A 93 -14.64 -14.03 2.58
CA ALA A 93 -15.43 -13.54 3.70
C ALA A 93 -14.57 -12.83 4.74
N LEU A 94 -13.41 -13.41 5.05
CA LEU A 94 -12.37 -12.78 5.86
C LEU A 94 -11.95 -11.42 5.26
N GLN A 95 -11.71 -11.34 3.95
CA GLN A 95 -11.31 -10.08 3.31
C GLN A 95 -12.41 -9.01 3.39
N VAL A 96 -13.69 -9.37 3.38
CA VAL A 96 -14.80 -8.42 3.63
C VAL A 96 -14.66 -7.80 5.03
N LEU A 97 -14.40 -8.62 6.06
CA LEU A 97 -14.25 -8.13 7.43
C LEU A 97 -13.00 -7.26 7.62
N ILE A 98 -11.85 -7.68 7.07
CA ILE A 98 -10.62 -6.86 7.06
C ILE A 98 -10.89 -5.51 6.39
N ARG A 99 -11.52 -5.53 5.21
CA ARG A 99 -11.84 -4.31 4.49
C ARG A 99 -12.69 -3.37 5.35
N LYS A 100 -13.77 -3.88 5.97
CA LYS A 100 -14.62 -3.07 6.86
C LYS A 100 -13.86 -2.50 8.06
N ALA A 101 -12.95 -3.26 8.64
CA ALA A 101 -12.09 -2.77 9.71
C ALA A 101 -11.20 -1.61 9.23
N VAL A 102 -10.58 -1.72 8.05
CA VAL A 102 -9.78 -0.64 7.46
C VAL A 102 -10.63 0.58 7.11
N LEU A 103 -11.84 0.39 6.56
CA LEU A 103 -12.76 1.49 6.22
C LEU A 103 -13.20 2.32 7.43
N THR A 104 -13.02 1.83 8.67
CA THR A 104 -13.23 2.68 9.86
C THR A 104 -12.30 3.89 9.92
N ALA A 105 -11.17 3.86 9.18
CA ALA A 105 -10.25 4.98 8.98
C ALA A 105 -10.90 6.20 8.33
N GLU A 106 -12.03 6.04 7.63
CA GLU A 106 -12.79 7.14 7.01
C GLU A 106 -13.16 8.23 8.00
N LYS A 107 -13.36 7.88 9.28
CA LYS A 107 -13.66 8.84 10.36
C LYS A 107 -12.57 9.87 10.58
N TYR A 108 -11.34 9.60 10.13
CA TYR A 108 -10.18 10.49 10.23
C TYR A 108 -9.90 11.25 8.93
N ILE A 109 -10.74 11.08 7.91
CA ILE A 109 -10.65 11.86 6.66
C ILE A 109 -11.39 13.18 6.87
N ILE A 110 -10.67 14.19 7.35
CA ILE A 110 -11.25 15.51 7.63
C ILE A 110 -10.81 16.48 6.54
N THR A 111 -11.78 17.01 5.80
CA THR A 111 -11.58 18.08 4.81
C THR A 111 -12.53 19.24 5.08
N ALA A 112 -12.12 20.46 4.70
CA ALA A 112 -12.94 21.66 4.82
C ALA A 112 -13.03 22.38 3.48
N ALA A 113 -14.08 23.19 3.27
CA ALA A 113 -14.15 24.06 2.10
C ALA A 113 -13.04 25.13 2.18
N ALA A 114 -12.34 25.36 1.06
CA ALA A 114 -11.40 26.46 0.93
C ALA A 114 -12.15 27.80 0.89
N SER A 115 -11.45 28.89 1.26
CA SER A 115 -12.01 30.24 1.23
C SER A 115 -12.36 30.74 -0.17
N SER A 116 -11.71 30.20 -1.20
CA SER A 116 -11.96 30.54 -2.60
C SER A 116 -11.78 29.31 -3.48
N GLN A 117 -12.60 29.22 -4.53
CA GLN A 117 -12.43 28.20 -5.57
C GLN A 117 -11.35 28.63 -6.57
N LEU A 118 -10.61 27.66 -7.09
CA LEU A 118 -9.72 27.90 -8.21
C LEU A 118 -10.54 28.12 -9.51
N PRO A 119 -10.11 29.06 -10.37
CA PRO A 119 -10.65 29.21 -11.72
C PRO A 119 -10.62 27.91 -12.53
N PHE A 120 -11.56 27.80 -13.47
CA PHE A 120 -11.52 26.76 -14.50
C PHE A 120 -10.23 26.82 -15.30
N GLY A 121 -9.73 25.67 -15.73
CA GLY A 121 -8.49 25.55 -16.50
C GLY A 121 -7.21 25.57 -15.66
N GLN A 122 -7.28 25.95 -14.38
CA GLN A 122 -6.09 26.10 -13.55
C GLN A 122 -5.61 24.75 -12.99
N TRP A 123 -4.37 24.38 -13.32
CA TRP A 123 -3.74 23.15 -12.84
C TRP A 123 -3.27 23.26 -11.39
N VAL A 124 -3.67 22.28 -10.59
CA VAL A 124 -3.01 21.92 -9.33
C VAL A 124 -2.10 20.74 -9.58
N VAL A 125 -0.85 20.83 -9.15
CA VAL A 125 0.15 19.77 -9.26
C VAL A 125 0.55 19.28 -7.88
N ALA A 126 0.50 17.96 -7.67
CA ALA A 126 0.98 17.28 -6.48
C ALA A 126 2.17 16.38 -6.85
N GLU A 127 3.28 16.51 -6.14
CA GLU A 127 4.50 15.72 -6.38
C GLU A 127 5.01 15.10 -5.08
N GLY A 128 5.29 13.80 -5.12
CA GLY A 128 5.69 13.00 -3.97
C GLY A 128 7.05 12.31 -4.17
N PRO A 129 7.88 12.23 -3.12
CA PRO A 129 9.08 11.39 -3.12
C PRO A 129 8.71 9.91 -3.15
N ALA A 130 9.69 9.04 -3.39
CA ALA A 130 9.57 7.61 -3.09
C ALA A 130 9.72 7.37 -1.57
N ARG A 131 9.57 6.12 -1.12
CA ARG A 131 9.86 5.75 0.28
C ARG A 131 10.71 4.50 0.41
N MET A 132 11.60 4.47 1.41
CA MET A 132 12.28 3.25 1.85
C MET A 132 11.70 2.79 3.19
N ASP A 133 11.28 1.53 3.28
CA ASP A 133 10.87 0.87 4.52
C ASP A 133 12.10 0.36 5.26
N LEU A 134 12.52 1.05 6.31
CA LEU A 134 13.79 0.75 6.99
C LEU A 134 13.63 -0.27 8.11
N PHE A 135 12.49 -0.27 8.81
CA PHE A 135 12.21 -1.23 9.87
C PHE A 135 10.71 -1.35 10.16
N GLY A 136 10.26 -2.53 10.60
CA GLY A 136 8.93 -2.73 11.18
C GLY A 136 7.79 -3.01 10.19
N GLY A 137 8.04 -2.91 8.88
CA GLY A 137 7.03 -3.24 7.87
C GLY A 137 6.45 -4.65 8.02
N TRP A 138 5.20 -4.83 7.58
CA TRP A 138 4.24 -5.89 7.92
C TRP A 138 3.46 -5.64 9.21
N THR A 139 4.00 -4.92 10.20
CA THR A 139 3.21 -4.58 11.41
C THR A 139 2.08 -3.58 11.10
N ASP A 140 2.20 -2.85 9.99
CA ASP A 140 1.22 -1.93 9.42
C ASP A 140 0.10 -2.62 8.63
N THR A 141 0.22 -3.93 8.39
CA THR A 141 -0.69 -4.68 7.54
C THR A 141 -1.92 -5.14 8.32
N PRO A 142 -3.15 -4.85 7.87
CA PRO A 142 -4.37 -5.45 8.41
C PRO A 142 -4.37 -6.98 8.25
N PRO A 143 -4.77 -7.76 9.27
CA PRO A 143 -5.33 -7.33 10.55
C PRO A 143 -4.32 -6.93 11.63
N ILE A 144 -3.04 -7.23 11.43
CA ILE A 144 -1.99 -7.16 12.45
C ILE A 144 -1.96 -5.77 13.09
N CYS A 145 -2.07 -4.72 12.29
CA CYS A 145 -1.98 -3.34 12.75
C CYS A 145 -3.09 -2.91 13.73
N TYR A 146 -4.27 -3.53 13.69
CA TYR A 146 -5.36 -3.23 14.63
C TYR A 146 -5.58 -4.33 15.69
N GLU A 147 -4.97 -5.51 15.53
CA GLU A 147 -5.00 -6.56 16.57
C GLU A 147 -3.82 -6.45 17.55
N LEU A 148 -2.63 -6.10 17.05
CA LEU A 148 -1.40 -6.01 17.84
C LEU A 148 -0.88 -4.57 17.95
N GLY A 149 -1.33 -3.70 17.05
CA GLY A 149 -0.73 -2.40 16.81
C GLY A 149 0.33 -2.48 15.72
N GLY A 150 0.63 -1.33 15.11
CA GLY A 150 1.65 -1.21 14.08
C GLY A 150 2.72 -0.19 14.47
N SER A 151 3.94 -0.38 13.96
CA SER A 151 5.03 0.57 14.11
C SER A 151 6.06 0.33 13.01
N VAL A 152 6.29 1.36 12.17
CA VAL A 152 7.22 1.30 11.05
C VAL A 152 8.10 2.54 11.05
N ILE A 153 9.39 2.38 10.74
CA ILE A 153 10.30 3.49 10.48
C ILE A 153 10.56 3.53 8.98
N ASN A 154 10.13 4.62 8.35
CA ASN A 154 10.24 4.84 6.92
C ASN A 154 10.96 6.16 6.65
N VAL A 155 11.56 6.28 5.47
CA VAL A 155 12.16 7.53 5.03
C VAL A 155 11.68 7.90 3.63
N ALA A 156 11.33 9.17 3.46
CA ALA A 156 10.97 9.74 2.16
C ALA A 156 12.25 10.08 1.38
N VAL A 157 12.33 9.66 0.12
CA VAL A 157 13.54 9.81 -0.68
C VAL A 157 13.27 10.30 -2.10
N LEU A 158 14.13 11.21 -2.54
CA LEU A 158 14.34 11.49 -3.95
C LEU A 158 15.16 10.36 -4.55
N VAL A 159 14.78 9.94 -5.75
CA VAL A 159 15.53 8.98 -6.56
C VAL A 159 16.21 9.78 -7.66
N ASP A 160 17.54 9.73 -7.72
CA ASP A 160 18.36 10.51 -8.66
C ASP A 160 18.02 12.02 -8.64
N GLY A 161 17.74 12.54 -7.44
CA GLY A 161 17.48 13.95 -7.19
C GLY A 161 16.06 14.43 -7.52
N GLN A 162 15.14 13.52 -7.87
CA GLN A 162 13.78 13.87 -8.31
C GLN A 162 12.70 13.23 -7.43
N LYS A 163 11.54 13.90 -7.36
CA LYS A 163 10.29 13.29 -6.90
C LYS A 163 9.68 12.53 -8.07
N PRO A 164 9.69 11.19 -8.04
CA PRO A 164 9.39 10.41 -9.25
C PRO A 164 7.89 10.19 -9.46
N ILE A 165 7.03 10.63 -8.53
CA ILE A 165 5.60 10.33 -8.50
C ILE A 165 4.82 11.64 -8.46
N GLY A 166 3.78 11.76 -9.26
CA GLY A 166 2.94 12.95 -9.21
C GLY A 166 1.60 12.82 -9.92
N ALA A 167 0.76 13.81 -9.68
CA ALA A 167 -0.53 13.97 -10.33
C ALA A 167 -0.87 15.45 -10.49
N ARG A 168 -1.75 15.76 -11.44
CA ARG A 168 -2.32 17.08 -11.58
C ARG A 168 -3.80 17.03 -11.88
N ALA A 169 -4.55 17.97 -11.33
CA ALA A 169 -5.99 18.07 -11.54
C ALA A 169 -6.39 19.52 -11.82
N ARG A 170 -7.43 19.70 -12.63
CA ARG A 170 -8.10 20.99 -12.84
C ARG A 170 -9.60 20.81 -13.03
N ARG A 171 -10.35 21.87 -12.76
CA ARG A 171 -11.76 21.96 -13.15
C ARG A 171 -11.87 22.37 -14.62
N ILE A 172 -12.80 21.77 -15.34
CA ILE A 172 -13.13 22.09 -16.74
C ILE A 172 -14.63 22.43 -16.86
N HIS A 173 -15.02 23.11 -17.93
CA HIS A 173 -16.41 23.56 -18.10
C HIS A 173 -17.34 22.42 -18.52
N GLU A 174 -16.82 21.48 -19.30
CA GLU A 174 -17.52 20.33 -19.82
C GLU A 174 -17.90 19.38 -18.68
N LEU A 175 -19.14 18.87 -18.67
CA LEU A 175 -19.67 18.06 -17.56
C LEU A 175 -19.31 16.58 -17.67
N HIS A 176 -18.03 16.28 -17.87
CA HIS A 176 -17.49 14.92 -17.86
C HIS A 176 -16.14 14.91 -17.14
N ILE A 177 -15.57 13.73 -16.93
CA ILE A 177 -14.23 13.58 -16.36
C ILE A 177 -13.29 13.07 -17.45
N VAL A 178 -12.11 13.66 -17.54
CA VAL A 178 -11.00 13.14 -18.34
C VAL A 178 -9.91 12.65 -17.40
N ILE A 179 -9.51 11.39 -17.54
CA ILE A 179 -8.37 10.83 -16.80
C ILE A 179 -7.25 10.42 -17.75
N THR A 180 -6.01 10.71 -17.38
CA THR A 180 -4.82 10.37 -18.17
C THR A 180 -3.76 9.71 -17.29
N PRO A 181 -3.82 8.39 -17.06
CA PRO A 181 -2.67 7.65 -16.54
C PRO A 181 -1.49 7.71 -17.52
N VAL A 182 -0.30 8.01 -17.01
CA VAL A 182 0.95 7.95 -17.78
C VAL A 182 1.76 6.75 -17.30
N HIS A 183 1.83 5.73 -18.15
CA HIS A 183 2.63 4.53 -17.89
C HIS A 183 3.77 4.46 -18.89
N HIS A 184 5.01 4.33 -18.40
CA HIS A 184 6.21 4.29 -19.25
C HIS A 184 6.28 5.45 -20.26
N ASN A 185 5.94 6.65 -19.84
CA ASN A 185 5.88 7.87 -20.66
C ASN A 185 4.87 7.82 -21.83
N VAL A 186 3.92 6.88 -21.80
CA VAL A 186 2.80 6.83 -22.73
C VAL A 186 1.55 7.34 -22.02
N PRO A 187 1.04 8.54 -22.35
CA PRO A 187 -0.24 9.00 -21.85
C PRO A 187 -1.37 8.23 -22.51
N GLU A 188 -2.33 7.80 -21.70
CA GLU A 188 -3.54 7.14 -22.18
C GLU A 188 -4.76 7.95 -21.73
N GLU A 189 -5.40 8.67 -22.65
CA GLU A 189 -6.59 9.47 -22.34
C GLU A 189 -7.85 8.58 -22.27
N ILE A 190 -8.66 8.81 -21.24
CA ILE A 190 -9.90 8.09 -20.99
C ILE A 190 -10.96 9.12 -20.58
N GLU A 191 -12.02 9.22 -21.38
CA GLU A 191 -13.18 10.05 -21.07
C GLU A 191 -14.23 9.24 -20.29
N ILE A 192 -14.85 9.89 -19.30
CA ILE A 192 -15.83 9.30 -18.39
C ILE A 192 -17.07 10.19 -18.44
N PHE A 193 -18.10 9.72 -19.14
CA PHE A 193 -19.36 10.46 -19.34
C PHE A 193 -20.47 9.98 -18.40
N SER A 194 -20.34 8.78 -17.84
CA SER A 194 -21.38 8.16 -17.02
C SER A 194 -20.81 7.47 -15.78
N MET A 195 -21.70 7.15 -14.85
CA MET A 195 -21.34 6.35 -13.68
C MET A 195 -20.82 4.96 -14.06
N GLN A 196 -21.30 4.37 -15.16
CA GLN A 196 -20.93 3.03 -15.61
C GLN A 196 -19.44 2.94 -15.95
N ASP A 197 -18.85 4.03 -16.45
CA ASP A 197 -17.44 4.14 -16.83
C ASP A 197 -16.50 4.10 -15.62
N LEU A 198 -17.04 4.34 -14.41
CA LEU A 198 -16.32 4.30 -13.15
C LEU A 198 -16.40 2.95 -12.43
N LEU A 199 -17.40 2.10 -12.72
CA LEU A 199 -17.74 0.94 -11.87
C LEU A 199 -16.69 -0.20 -11.87
N ASP A 200 -15.74 -0.19 -12.79
CA ASP A 200 -14.60 -1.09 -12.82
C ASP A 200 -13.43 -0.62 -11.91
N TYR A 201 -13.60 0.43 -11.12
CA TYR A 201 -12.60 0.96 -10.17
C TYR A 201 -12.03 -0.11 -9.22
N ASN A 202 -12.79 -1.16 -8.93
CA ASN A 202 -12.41 -2.24 -8.04
C ASN A 202 -11.65 -3.38 -8.76
N GLN A 203 -11.34 -3.21 -10.04
CA GLN A 203 -10.56 -4.14 -10.84
C GLN A 203 -9.16 -3.55 -11.07
N PRO A 204 -8.11 -3.96 -10.31
CA PRO A 204 -6.78 -3.37 -10.42
C PRO A 204 -6.15 -3.38 -11.83
N GLY A 205 -6.61 -4.28 -12.71
CA GLY A 205 -6.15 -4.38 -14.10
C GLY A 205 -6.96 -3.55 -15.09
N ALA A 206 -8.02 -2.88 -14.65
CA ALA A 206 -8.81 -2.01 -15.51
C ALA A 206 -8.09 -0.69 -15.80
N ARG A 207 -8.40 -0.11 -16.96
CA ARG A 207 -7.78 1.14 -17.44
C ARG A 207 -8.08 2.28 -16.46
N GLY A 208 -7.04 2.92 -15.94
CA GLY A 208 -7.17 4.03 -14.99
C GLY A 208 -7.82 3.66 -13.65
N ALA A 209 -7.87 2.38 -13.26
CA ALA A 209 -8.59 1.92 -12.06
C ALA A 209 -8.21 2.69 -10.78
N LEU A 210 -6.93 3.01 -10.59
CA LEU A 210 -6.47 3.81 -9.44
C LEU A 210 -7.06 5.23 -9.47
N LEU A 211 -7.09 5.89 -10.63
CA LEU A 211 -7.64 7.25 -10.76
C LEU A 211 -9.15 7.24 -10.49
N LYS A 212 -9.87 6.24 -11.03
CA LYS A 212 -11.29 6.02 -10.76
C LYS A 212 -11.54 5.81 -9.26
N ALA A 213 -10.78 4.92 -8.62
CA ALA A 213 -10.88 4.67 -7.18
C ALA A 213 -10.58 5.92 -6.35
N CYS A 214 -9.63 6.77 -6.76
CA CYS A 214 -9.35 8.05 -6.10
C CYS A 214 -10.50 9.07 -6.27
N LEU A 215 -11.13 9.16 -7.45
CA LEU A 215 -12.30 10.02 -7.66
C LEU A 215 -13.45 9.65 -6.73
N ILE A 216 -13.65 8.36 -6.51
CA ILE A 216 -14.67 7.82 -5.61
C ILE A 216 -14.27 8.02 -4.15
N GLY A 217 -13.07 7.56 -3.78
CA GLY A 217 -12.59 7.57 -2.40
C GLY A 217 -12.28 8.95 -1.83
N SER A 218 -12.03 9.95 -2.68
CA SER A 218 -11.91 11.35 -2.27
C SER A 218 -13.28 12.03 -2.08
N GLY A 219 -14.37 11.38 -2.47
CA GLY A 219 -15.73 11.93 -2.47
C GLY A 219 -16.02 12.92 -3.60
N VAL A 220 -15.13 13.02 -4.59
CA VAL A 220 -15.34 13.84 -5.80
C VAL A 220 -16.50 13.28 -6.62
N VAL A 221 -16.66 11.97 -6.67
CA VAL A 221 -17.82 11.28 -7.27
C VAL A 221 -18.44 10.32 -6.28
N GLN A 222 -19.77 10.25 -6.21
CA GLN A 222 -20.52 9.35 -5.34
C GLN A 222 -21.28 8.29 -6.16
N ILE A 223 -20.92 7.01 -6.00
CA ILE A 223 -21.47 5.92 -6.84
C ILE A 223 -22.94 5.59 -6.56
N ASN A 224 -23.33 5.62 -5.29
CA ASN A 224 -24.69 5.24 -4.87
C ASN A 224 -25.62 6.46 -4.70
N HIS A 225 -25.36 7.51 -5.47
CA HIS A 225 -26.14 8.75 -5.43
C HIS A 225 -27.27 8.72 -6.47
N LYS A 226 -28.37 9.43 -6.20
CA LYS A 226 -29.52 9.48 -7.12
C LYS A 226 -29.23 10.24 -8.41
N ASN A 227 -28.32 11.20 -8.34
CA ASN A 227 -27.94 12.06 -9.46
C ASN A 227 -26.95 11.35 -10.39
N THR A 228 -27.09 11.61 -11.69
CA THR A 228 -26.15 11.22 -12.75
C THR A 228 -24.78 11.89 -12.56
N LEU A 229 -23.75 11.38 -13.25
CA LEU A 229 -22.40 11.96 -13.17
C LEU A 229 -22.38 13.46 -13.55
N PRO A 230 -22.95 13.92 -14.69
CA PRO A 230 -22.97 15.34 -15.04
C PRO A 230 -23.68 16.22 -13.99
N GLU A 231 -24.78 15.74 -13.41
CA GLU A 231 -25.50 16.45 -12.36
C GLU A 231 -24.68 16.58 -11.07
N GLN A 232 -23.94 15.52 -10.68
CA GLN A 232 -23.01 15.58 -9.55
C GLN A 232 -21.88 16.57 -9.80
N LEU A 233 -21.26 16.53 -10.98
CA LEU A 233 -20.17 17.42 -11.38
C LEU A 233 -20.61 18.89 -11.33
N LEU A 234 -21.78 19.21 -11.88
CA LEU A 234 -22.33 20.56 -11.84
C LEU A 234 -22.67 21.00 -10.41
N ALA A 235 -23.35 20.16 -9.63
CA ALA A 235 -23.83 20.53 -8.30
C ALA A 235 -22.69 20.66 -7.26
N LEU A 236 -21.70 19.78 -7.33
CA LEU A 236 -20.61 19.72 -6.34
C LEU A 236 -19.42 20.57 -6.73
N HIS A 237 -19.11 20.63 -8.04
CA HIS A 237 -17.86 21.20 -8.55
C HIS A 237 -18.10 22.25 -9.64
N GLY A 238 -19.34 22.60 -9.98
CA GLY A 238 -19.68 23.60 -10.99
C GLY A 238 -19.25 23.26 -12.43
N GLY A 239 -18.71 22.06 -12.68
CA GLY A 239 -18.11 21.66 -13.95
C GLY A 239 -17.43 20.30 -13.84
N GLY A 240 -16.83 19.84 -14.94
CA GLY A 240 -16.07 18.59 -14.97
C GLY A 240 -14.67 18.69 -14.39
N ILE A 241 -13.93 17.59 -14.51
CA ILE A 241 -12.58 17.44 -13.95
C ILE A 241 -11.67 16.81 -14.99
N GLU A 242 -10.47 17.37 -15.12
CA GLU A 242 -9.37 16.71 -15.82
C GLU A 242 -8.30 16.32 -14.81
N LEU A 243 -7.86 15.06 -14.87
CA LEU A 243 -6.91 14.46 -13.93
C LEU A 243 -5.83 13.68 -14.70
N GLN A 244 -4.57 13.97 -14.42
CA GLN A 244 -3.44 13.26 -15.01
C GLN A 244 -2.50 12.77 -13.91
N SER A 245 -1.85 11.63 -14.12
CA SER A 245 -0.98 11.01 -13.12
C SER A 245 0.23 10.35 -13.75
N TRP A 246 1.39 10.38 -13.09
CA TRP A 246 2.65 9.82 -13.61
C TRP A 246 3.49 9.17 -12.50
N SER A 247 4.30 8.20 -12.90
CA SER A 247 5.34 7.60 -12.07
C SER A 247 6.54 7.19 -12.91
N ASN A 248 7.73 7.66 -12.52
CA ASN A 248 9.01 7.26 -13.12
C ASN A 248 9.55 5.95 -12.53
N LEU A 249 8.88 5.39 -11.52
CA LEU A 249 9.26 4.13 -10.90
C LEU A 249 8.51 2.96 -11.55
N PRO A 250 9.18 1.81 -11.77
CA PRO A 250 8.52 0.58 -12.20
C PRO A 250 7.41 0.17 -11.23
N GLN A 251 6.30 -0.33 -11.76
CA GLN A 251 5.25 -0.92 -10.92
C GLN A 251 5.83 -2.12 -10.14
N GLY A 252 5.51 -2.21 -8.84
CA GLY A 252 6.07 -3.26 -7.99
C GLY A 252 7.55 -3.03 -7.63
N SER A 253 8.06 -1.81 -7.76
CA SER A 253 9.40 -1.38 -7.31
C SER A 253 9.70 -1.71 -5.85
N GLY A 254 8.67 -1.85 -5.01
CA GLY A 254 8.82 -1.96 -3.57
C GLY A 254 9.12 -0.60 -2.92
N LEU A 255 8.88 0.52 -3.61
CA LEU A 255 9.10 1.91 -3.16
C LEU A 255 7.81 2.68 -2.80
N GLY A 256 6.69 1.97 -2.57
CA GLY A 256 5.42 2.57 -2.15
C GLY A 256 4.68 3.35 -3.24
N THR A 257 5.08 3.12 -4.50
CA THR A 257 4.67 3.94 -5.66
C THR A 257 3.16 4.11 -5.79
N SER A 258 2.38 3.03 -5.65
CA SER A 258 0.92 3.08 -5.84
C SER A 258 0.22 3.92 -4.78
N SER A 259 0.56 3.75 -3.50
CA SER A 259 -0.06 4.48 -2.38
C SER A 259 0.32 5.96 -2.39
N ILE A 260 1.57 6.27 -2.75
CA ILE A 260 2.03 7.66 -2.89
C ILE A 260 1.39 8.32 -4.12
N LEU A 261 1.21 7.60 -5.22
CA LEU A 261 0.48 8.11 -6.39
C LEU A 261 -0.99 8.39 -6.04
N ALA A 262 -1.64 7.51 -5.28
CA ALA A 262 -2.97 7.76 -4.74
C ALA A 262 -3.01 9.03 -3.89
N ALA A 263 -2.02 9.22 -3.01
CA ALA A 263 -1.91 10.42 -2.19
C ALA A 263 -1.78 11.70 -3.05
N ALA A 264 -0.97 11.67 -4.11
CA ALA A 264 -0.82 12.78 -5.04
C ALA A 264 -2.12 13.08 -5.79
N ILE A 265 -2.82 12.05 -6.29
CA ILE A 265 -4.10 12.19 -6.99
C ILE A 265 -5.14 12.81 -6.06
N VAL A 266 -5.34 12.25 -4.86
CA VAL A 266 -6.31 12.75 -3.88
C VAL A 266 -6.03 14.20 -3.50
N SER A 267 -4.76 14.53 -3.24
CA SER A 267 -4.37 15.90 -2.88
C SER A 267 -4.62 16.89 -4.01
N ALA A 268 -4.25 16.54 -5.25
CA ALA A 268 -4.50 17.38 -6.41
C ALA A 268 -6.01 17.57 -6.64
N LEU A 269 -6.81 16.49 -6.54
CA LEU A 269 -8.26 16.53 -6.67
C LEU A 269 -8.90 17.45 -5.62
N TRP A 270 -8.62 17.22 -4.34
CA TRP A 270 -9.19 18.02 -3.25
C TRP A 270 -8.86 19.50 -3.41
N THR A 271 -7.60 19.86 -3.68
CA THR A 271 -7.24 21.26 -3.91
C THR A 271 -7.93 21.83 -5.16
N ALA A 272 -8.02 21.08 -6.27
CA ALA A 272 -8.68 21.52 -7.49
C ALA A 272 -10.19 21.78 -7.30
N VAL A 273 -10.87 20.98 -6.47
CA VAL A 273 -12.29 21.17 -6.11
C VAL A 273 -12.50 22.12 -4.91
N GLY A 274 -11.46 22.85 -4.50
CA GLY A 274 -11.55 23.86 -3.44
C GLY A 274 -11.74 23.27 -2.04
N ARG A 275 -11.04 22.18 -1.73
CA ARG A 275 -10.97 21.58 -0.39
C ARG A 275 -9.59 21.83 0.24
N THR A 276 -9.60 22.07 1.54
CA THR A 276 -8.41 22.09 2.41
C THR A 276 -8.39 20.84 3.26
N PHE A 277 -7.18 20.36 3.57
CA PHE A 277 -6.95 19.09 4.27
C PHE A 277 -5.57 19.10 4.92
N ASP A 278 -5.39 18.23 5.91
CA ASP A 278 -4.07 17.95 6.46
C ASP A 278 -3.47 16.68 5.84
N LYS A 279 -2.18 16.44 6.12
CA LYS A 279 -1.47 15.26 5.63
C LYS A 279 -2.04 13.93 6.19
N LEU A 280 -2.63 13.95 7.39
CA LEU A 280 -3.23 12.75 7.99
C LEU A 280 -4.52 12.34 7.27
N ALA A 281 -5.34 13.30 6.85
CA ALA A 281 -6.54 13.03 6.06
C ALA A 281 -6.18 12.35 4.72
N VAL A 282 -5.08 12.76 4.08
CA VAL A 282 -4.56 12.09 2.87
C VAL A 282 -4.15 10.65 3.18
N ILE A 283 -3.40 10.40 4.27
CA ILE A 283 -2.96 9.05 4.65
C ILE A 283 -4.14 8.10 4.86
N HIS A 284 -5.19 8.55 5.55
CA HIS A 284 -6.39 7.75 5.80
C HIS A 284 -7.27 7.61 4.55
N CYS A 285 -7.31 8.62 3.66
CA CYS A 285 -8.01 8.50 2.39
C CYS A 285 -7.33 7.49 1.46
N VAL A 286 -6.00 7.42 1.44
CA VAL A 286 -5.29 6.37 0.68
C VAL A 286 -5.63 4.98 1.19
N LEU A 287 -5.72 4.77 2.51
CA LEU A 287 -6.19 3.48 3.07
C LEU A 287 -7.57 3.10 2.54
N HIS A 288 -8.49 4.06 2.50
CA HIS A 288 -9.83 3.87 1.96
C HIS A 288 -9.79 3.55 0.45
N VAL A 289 -9.04 4.31 -0.35
CA VAL A 289 -8.88 4.08 -1.80
C VAL A 289 -8.33 2.70 -2.11
N GLU A 290 -7.32 2.22 -1.38
CA GLU A 290 -6.75 0.88 -1.61
C GLU A 290 -7.74 -0.26 -1.30
N GLN A 291 -8.63 -0.05 -0.34
CA GLN A 291 -9.73 -0.98 -0.07
C GLN A 291 -10.75 -0.99 -1.21
N LEU A 292 -11.08 0.17 -1.79
CA LEU A 292 -11.95 0.27 -2.96
C LEU A 292 -11.34 -0.45 -4.18
N LEU A 293 -10.03 -0.29 -4.39
CA LEU A 293 -9.30 -0.92 -5.50
C LEU A 293 -9.11 -2.44 -5.31
N THR A 294 -9.39 -3.00 -4.13
CA THR A 294 -9.20 -4.42 -3.78
C THR A 294 -7.75 -4.91 -3.82
N THR A 295 -6.78 -4.00 -3.89
CA THR A 295 -5.35 -4.34 -3.81
C THR A 295 -4.96 -4.74 -2.40
N GLY A 296 -5.62 -4.15 -1.39
CA GLY A 296 -5.22 -4.28 0.01
C GLY A 296 -3.80 -3.79 0.24
N GLY A 297 -3.28 -3.98 1.46
CA GLY A 297 -1.96 -3.49 1.83
C GLY A 297 -1.94 -2.99 3.27
N GLY A 298 -0.75 -2.64 3.74
CA GLY A 298 -0.60 -1.91 4.99
C GLY A 298 -0.53 -0.40 4.75
N TRP A 299 -0.58 0.38 5.82
CA TRP A 299 -0.64 1.84 5.74
C TRP A 299 0.72 2.53 5.59
N GLN A 300 1.84 1.79 5.63
CA GLN A 300 3.17 2.40 5.70
C GLN A 300 3.58 3.17 4.44
N ASP A 301 3.08 2.76 3.27
CA ASP A 301 3.59 3.19 1.97
C ASP A 301 3.34 4.68 1.74
N GLN A 302 2.16 5.17 2.11
CA GLN A 302 1.80 6.57 2.02
C GLN A 302 2.42 7.44 3.12
N VAL A 303 2.78 6.90 4.29
CA VAL A 303 3.16 7.71 5.46
C VAL A 303 4.39 8.58 5.17
N ALA A 304 5.51 7.96 4.79
CA ALA A 304 6.73 8.72 4.49
C ALA A 304 6.57 9.58 3.23
N GLY A 305 5.95 9.05 2.18
CA GLY A 305 5.74 9.79 0.93
C GLY A 305 4.92 11.06 1.11
N VAL A 306 3.93 11.05 2.02
CA VAL A 306 3.11 12.23 2.34
C VAL A 306 3.83 13.16 3.31
N ILE A 307 4.43 12.64 4.38
CA ILE A 307 4.92 13.44 5.50
C ILE A 307 6.29 14.07 5.20
N GLY A 308 7.21 13.31 4.61
CA GLY A 308 8.60 13.72 4.40
C GLY A 308 9.51 13.38 5.58
N GLY A 309 10.81 13.27 5.30
CA GLY A 309 11.86 12.99 6.26
C GLY A 309 11.91 11.54 6.70
N LEU A 310 12.63 11.29 7.78
CA LEU A 310 12.56 10.03 8.52
C LEU A 310 11.36 10.09 9.47
N VAL A 311 10.47 9.11 9.40
CA VAL A 311 9.21 9.10 10.14
C VAL A 311 8.98 7.75 10.79
N GLN A 312 8.38 7.78 11.97
CA GLN A 312 7.78 6.62 12.59
C GLN A 312 6.26 6.71 12.46
N GLY A 313 5.68 5.82 11.66
CA GLY A 313 4.23 5.63 11.63
C GLY A 313 3.82 4.59 12.66
N SER A 314 2.64 4.73 13.28
CA SER A 314 2.12 3.76 14.25
C SER A 314 0.60 3.68 14.25
N SER A 315 0.08 2.56 14.76
CA SER A 315 -1.34 2.37 15.04
C SER A 315 -1.54 1.64 16.36
N GLN A 316 -2.65 1.92 17.03
CA GLN A 316 -3.04 1.24 18.27
C GLN A 316 -3.80 -0.08 17.96
N PRO A 317 -3.77 -1.06 18.86
CA PRO A 317 -4.45 -2.35 18.70
C PRO A 317 -5.97 -2.24 18.93
N HIS A 318 -6.64 -1.33 18.23
CA HIS A 318 -8.09 -1.21 18.28
C HIS A 318 -8.66 -0.57 17.01
N LEU A 319 -9.97 -0.68 16.85
CA LEU A 319 -10.75 0.07 15.86
C LEU A 319 -11.47 1.25 16.54
N PRO A 320 -11.74 2.37 15.84
CA PRO A 320 -11.38 2.66 14.43
C PRO A 320 -9.87 2.68 14.17
N LEU A 321 -9.47 2.23 12.97
CA LEU A 321 -8.06 2.20 12.58
C LEU A 321 -7.57 3.64 12.36
N ARG A 322 -6.64 4.07 13.22
CA ARG A 322 -5.97 5.36 13.14
C ARG A 322 -4.47 5.18 12.94
N VAL A 323 -3.91 5.94 12.01
CA VAL A 323 -2.48 6.05 11.80
C VAL A 323 -1.99 7.35 12.43
N ASP A 324 -1.08 7.23 13.38
CA ASP A 324 -0.36 8.35 13.98
C ASP A 324 1.06 8.40 13.40
N VAL A 325 1.60 9.61 13.26
CA VAL A 325 2.93 9.82 12.67
C VAL A 325 3.77 10.71 13.57
N GLU A 326 5.00 10.27 13.83
CA GLU A 326 6.05 11.04 14.48
C GLU A 326 7.18 11.30 13.47
N VAL A 327 7.54 12.57 13.26
CA VAL A 327 8.73 12.93 12.47
C VAL A 327 9.97 12.80 13.35
N LEU A 328 10.93 12.00 12.91
CA LEU A 328 12.19 11.78 13.62
C LEU A 328 13.19 12.85 13.17
N SER A 329 13.28 13.94 13.93
CA SER A 329 14.17 15.07 13.64
C SER A 329 15.65 14.67 13.77
N LEU A 330 16.32 14.49 12.64
CA LEU A 330 17.76 14.25 12.56
C LEU A 330 18.53 15.58 12.49
N SER A 331 19.78 15.59 12.96
CA SER A 331 20.68 16.73 12.72
C SER A 331 21.06 16.81 11.24
N LEU A 332 21.48 17.99 10.78
CA LEU A 332 21.94 18.19 9.40
C LEU A 332 23.12 17.28 9.04
N ASP A 333 24.03 17.05 9.99
CA ASP A 333 25.17 16.15 9.79
C ASP A 333 24.73 14.70 9.57
N VAL A 334 23.75 14.23 10.35
CA VAL A 334 23.20 12.88 10.18
C VAL A 334 22.47 12.75 8.84
N TYR A 335 21.68 13.75 8.44
CA TYR A 335 21.09 13.76 7.09
C TYR A 335 22.16 13.70 6.00
N SER A 336 23.25 14.47 6.13
CA SER A 336 24.35 14.46 5.16
C SER A 336 25.02 13.09 5.09
N GLN A 337 25.31 12.47 6.23
CA GLN A 337 25.91 11.14 6.31
C GLN A 337 25.00 10.09 5.66
N LEU A 338 23.72 10.07 5.99
CA LEU A 338 22.78 9.11 5.38
C LEU A 338 22.66 9.31 3.86
N ASN A 339 22.62 10.56 3.39
CA ASN A 339 22.58 10.87 1.95
C ASN A 339 23.85 10.43 1.22
N ASP A 340 25.02 10.57 1.84
CA ASP A 340 26.29 10.15 1.25
C ASP A 340 26.41 8.61 1.21
N HIS A 341 25.74 7.87 2.10
CA HIS A 341 25.94 6.43 2.26
C HIS A 341 24.80 5.55 1.71
N PHE A 342 23.57 6.04 1.61
CA PHE A 342 22.47 5.26 1.06
C PHE A 342 22.50 5.16 -0.46
N LEU A 343 22.26 3.95 -0.96
CA LEU A 343 22.05 3.66 -2.37
C LEU A 343 20.80 2.80 -2.56
N LEU A 344 20.17 2.97 -3.72
CA LEU A 344 19.10 2.10 -4.21
C LEU A 344 19.62 1.27 -5.38
N LEU A 345 19.35 -0.03 -5.37
CA LEU A 345 19.72 -0.94 -6.43
C LEU A 345 18.47 -1.60 -7.01
N TYR A 346 18.15 -1.32 -8.27
CA TYR A 346 17.02 -1.96 -8.93
C TYR A 346 17.42 -3.30 -9.51
N THR A 347 16.75 -4.38 -9.10
CA THR A 347 17.10 -5.75 -9.48
C THR A 347 16.71 -6.13 -10.92
N GLY A 348 16.02 -5.25 -11.65
CA GLY A 348 15.54 -5.53 -13.01
C GLY A 348 14.37 -6.53 -13.08
N LYS A 349 13.87 -7.00 -11.94
CA LYS A 349 12.71 -7.90 -11.83
C LYS A 349 11.76 -7.38 -10.78
N VAL A 350 10.47 -7.44 -11.06
CA VAL A 350 9.41 -7.16 -10.09
C VAL A 350 8.58 -8.42 -9.86
N ARG A 351 8.13 -8.62 -8.62
CA ARG A 351 7.28 -9.74 -8.23
C ARG A 351 6.08 -9.20 -7.47
N LEU A 352 4.89 -9.66 -7.84
CA LEU A 352 3.65 -9.30 -7.14
C LEU A 352 3.68 -9.82 -5.70
N ALA A 353 3.53 -8.90 -4.74
CA ALA A 353 3.51 -9.16 -3.30
C ALA A 353 2.31 -10.02 -2.82
N LYS A 354 1.28 -10.18 -3.66
CA LYS A 354 -0.02 -10.75 -3.27
C LYS A 354 0.10 -12.14 -2.61
N ASN A 355 0.95 -13.02 -3.14
CA ASN A 355 1.11 -14.37 -2.60
C ASN A 355 1.85 -14.37 -1.25
N LEU A 356 2.78 -13.43 -1.04
CA LEU A 356 3.50 -13.28 0.22
C LEU A 356 2.56 -12.73 1.30
N LEU A 357 1.78 -11.69 0.97
CA LEU A 357 0.78 -11.09 1.86
C LEU A 357 -0.22 -12.12 2.38
N GLN A 358 -0.78 -12.95 1.49
CA GLN A 358 -1.72 -14.01 1.88
C GLN A 358 -1.09 -15.01 2.84
N THR A 359 0.18 -15.37 2.64
CA THR A 359 0.90 -16.29 3.52
C THR A 359 1.12 -15.69 4.91
N VAL A 360 1.53 -14.42 4.98
CA VAL A 360 1.74 -13.69 6.25
C VAL A 360 0.43 -13.63 7.04
N ILE A 361 -0.67 -13.20 6.41
CA ILE A 361 -1.99 -13.08 7.06
C ILE A 361 -2.47 -14.44 7.57
N ARG A 362 -2.31 -15.51 6.77
CA ARG A 362 -2.68 -16.87 7.18
C ARG A 362 -1.89 -17.33 8.40
N ASN A 363 -0.57 -17.14 8.39
CA ASN A 363 0.28 -17.54 9.51
C ASN A 363 -0.01 -16.72 10.79
N TRP A 364 -0.43 -15.47 10.63
CA TRP A 364 -0.94 -14.66 11.75
C TRP A 364 -2.21 -15.25 12.36
N TYR A 365 -3.23 -15.55 11.54
CA TYR A 365 -4.51 -16.06 12.05
C TYR A 365 -4.43 -17.46 12.66
N THR A 366 -3.55 -18.31 12.12
CA THR A 366 -3.24 -19.63 12.70
C THR A 366 -2.44 -19.54 14.00
N ARG A 367 -1.96 -18.34 14.36
CA ARG A 367 -1.09 -18.07 15.51
C ARG A 367 0.17 -18.93 15.49
N ASP A 368 0.82 -19.02 14.32
CA ASP A 368 2.16 -19.59 14.24
C ASP A 368 3.07 -18.88 15.25
N ALA A 369 3.67 -19.66 16.17
CA ALA A 369 4.41 -19.10 17.30
C ALA A 369 5.62 -18.27 16.85
N LYS A 370 6.30 -18.66 15.76
CA LYS A 370 7.45 -17.93 15.22
C LYS A 370 7.01 -16.60 14.64
N VAL A 371 5.91 -16.60 13.88
CA VAL A 371 5.35 -15.38 13.29
C VAL A 371 4.86 -14.40 14.37
N VAL A 372 4.15 -14.88 15.39
CA VAL A 372 3.67 -14.05 16.49
C VAL A 372 4.82 -13.43 17.29
N LEU A 373 5.86 -14.21 17.61
CA LEU A 373 7.06 -13.70 18.29
C LEU A 373 7.80 -12.68 17.43
N CYS A 374 7.95 -12.95 16.12
CA CYS A 374 8.59 -12.04 15.18
C CYS A 374 7.87 -10.67 15.11
N PHE A 375 6.53 -10.65 15.11
CA PHE A 375 5.79 -9.38 15.13
C PHE A 375 5.97 -8.60 16.43
N LYS A 376 5.97 -9.30 17.58
CA LYS A 376 6.24 -8.66 18.89
C LYS A 376 7.65 -8.07 18.94
N GLU A 377 8.63 -8.79 18.42
CA GLU A 377 10.01 -8.32 18.32
C GLU A 377 10.12 -7.08 17.42
N LEU A 378 9.52 -7.12 16.22
CA LEU A 378 9.49 -5.96 15.31
C LEU A 378 8.94 -4.71 15.99
N LEU A 379 7.79 -4.82 16.66
CA LEU A 379 7.18 -3.69 17.36
C LEU A 379 8.06 -3.16 18.50
N HIS A 380 8.62 -4.06 19.31
CA HIS A 380 9.47 -3.68 20.43
C HIS A 380 10.74 -2.95 19.95
N LEU A 381 11.47 -3.53 18.99
CA LEU A 381 12.71 -2.96 18.46
C LEU A 381 12.47 -1.66 17.70
N CYS A 382 11.40 -1.58 16.90
CA CYS A 382 11.03 -0.37 16.16
C CYS A 382 10.80 0.82 17.10
N ARG A 383 10.16 0.59 18.25
CA ARG A 383 9.82 1.65 19.23
C ARG A 383 10.98 2.03 20.15
N THR A 384 12.07 1.25 20.15
CA THR A 384 13.20 1.42 21.08
C THR A 384 14.51 1.59 20.31
N SER A 385 15.29 0.51 20.19
CA SER A 385 16.69 0.52 19.78
C SER A 385 16.91 1.04 18.36
N VAL A 386 16.00 0.74 17.44
CA VAL A 386 16.13 1.17 16.03
C VAL A 386 15.95 2.68 15.93
N LYS A 387 14.88 3.22 16.54
CA LYS A 387 14.61 4.66 16.58
C LYS A 387 15.81 5.43 17.15
N GLU A 388 16.36 4.96 18.27
CA GLU A 388 17.52 5.59 18.89
C GLU A 388 18.77 5.58 18.00
N SER A 389 19.00 4.51 17.25
CA SER A 389 20.17 4.39 16.37
C SER A 389 20.13 5.42 15.23
N PHE A 390 18.95 5.64 14.65
CA PHE A 390 18.75 6.71 13.67
C PHE A 390 18.98 8.11 14.28
N LEU A 391 18.43 8.38 15.46
CA LEU A 391 18.59 9.68 16.13
C LEU A 391 20.05 9.99 16.48
N LYS A 392 20.85 8.96 16.81
CA LYS A 392 22.29 9.09 17.11
C LYS A 392 23.18 9.16 15.85
N GLY A 393 22.66 8.79 14.68
CA GLY A 393 23.43 8.76 13.43
C GLY A 393 24.49 7.65 13.36
N ASP A 394 24.35 6.58 14.13
CA ASP A 394 25.29 5.46 14.10
C ASP A 394 25.06 4.59 12.86
N LEU A 395 25.79 4.87 11.78
CA LEU A 395 25.67 4.15 10.50
C LEU A 395 25.87 2.64 10.63
N LYS A 396 26.77 2.21 11.52
CA LYS A 396 27.04 0.78 11.73
C LYS A 396 25.84 0.12 12.39
N ALA A 397 25.32 0.72 13.48
CA ALA A 397 24.14 0.21 14.16
C ALA A 397 22.90 0.22 13.25
N ILE A 398 22.70 1.30 12.47
CA ILE A 398 21.61 1.37 11.48
C ILE A 398 21.73 0.21 10.48
N GLY A 399 22.92 -0.03 9.92
CA GLY A 399 23.14 -1.14 8.99
C GLY A 399 22.86 -2.52 9.62
N GLU A 400 23.30 -2.75 10.84
CA GLU A 400 22.99 -3.97 11.59
C GLU A 400 21.48 -4.17 11.78
N TRP A 401 20.72 -3.09 12.03
CA TRP A 401 19.27 -3.15 12.10
C TRP A 401 18.60 -3.43 10.76
N LEU A 402 19.14 -2.92 9.64
CA LEU A 402 18.64 -3.25 8.29
C LEU A 402 18.79 -4.76 8.02
N ASP A 403 19.94 -5.33 8.37
CA ASP A 403 20.20 -6.76 8.21
C ASP A 403 19.31 -7.62 9.13
N HIS A 404 19.15 -7.20 10.39
CA HIS A 404 18.28 -7.87 11.34
C HIS A 404 16.83 -7.84 10.86
N TYR A 405 16.37 -6.67 10.39
CA TYR A 405 15.05 -6.53 9.80
C TYR A 405 14.86 -7.46 8.61
N TRP A 406 15.88 -7.61 7.76
CA TRP A 406 15.82 -8.56 6.65
C TRP A 406 15.65 -10.01 7.11
N GLN A 407 16.30 -10.42 8.21
CA GLN A 407 16.07 -11.75 8.78
C GLN A 407 14.63 -11.91 9.28
N LEU A 408 14.09 -10.90 9.99
CA LEU A 408 12.70 -10.89 10.45
C LEU A 408 11.70 -10.95 9.28
N LYS A 409 11.94 -10.20 8.20
CA LYS A 409 11.13 -10.27 6.97
C LYS A 409 11.12 -11.68 6.36
N LYS A 410 12.24 -12.40 6.40
CA LYS A 410 12.32 -13.79 5.90
C LYS A 410 11.54 -14.78 6.77
N VAL A 411 11.42 -14.52 8.08
CA VAL A 411 10.55 -15.31 8.98
C VAL A 411 9.08 -15.12 8.60
N LEU A 412 8.66 -13.87 8.33
CA LEU A 412 7.27 -13.56 8.00
C LEU A 412 6.89 -14.02 6.58
N ALA A 413 7.73 -13.71 5.59
CA ALA A 413 7.42 -13.86 4.17
C ALA A 413 8.38 -14.86 3.50
N ALA A 414 8.10 -16.16 3.66
CA ALA A 414 8.89 -17.20 3.02
C ALA A 414 8.94 -17.02 1.49
N GLY A 415 10.14 -17.02 0.92
CA GLY A 415 10.37 -16.82 -0.51
C GLY A 415 10.50 -15.36 -0.96
N CYS A 416 10.66 -14.42 -0.02
CA CYS A 416 10.98 -13.02 -0.31
C CYS A 416 12.42 -12.79 -0.81
N GLU A 417 13.32 -13.78 -0.65
CA GLU A 417 14.71 -13.76 -1.14
C GLU A 417 14.92 -14.79 -2.26
N PRO A 418 14.66 -14.45 -3.53
CA PRO A 418 15.07 -15.29 -4.65
C PRO A 418 16.59 -15.45 -4.72
N MET A 419 17.07 -16.56 -5.28
CA MET A 419 18.51 -16.85 -5.44
C MET A 419 19.31 -15.69 -6.05
N PHE A 420 18.73 -14.97 -7.01
CA PHE A 420 19.37 -13.80 -7.61
C PHE A 420 19.64 -12.68 -6.58
N VAL A 421 18.63 -12.38 -5.74
CA VAL A 421 18.74 -11.37 -4.68
C VAL A 421 19.77 -11.81 -3.65
N GLY A 422 19.75 -13.07 -3.22
CA GLY A 422 20.74 -13.60 -2.27
C GLY A 422 22.19 -13.46 -2.78
N ARG A 423 22.44 -13.72 -4.08
CA ARG A 423 23.76 -13.50 -4.68
C ARG A 423 24.16 -12.03 -4.72
N LEU A 424 23.24 -11.13 -5.08
CA LEU A 424 23.49 -9.68 -5.07
C LEU A 424 23.85 -9.21 -3.66
N MET A 425 23.07 -9.64 -2.66
CA MET A 425 23.35 -9.30 -1.26
C MET A 425 24.70 -9.85 -0.78
N GLY A 426 25.04 -11.08 -1.16
CA GLY A 426 26.35 -11.67 -0.87
C GLY A 426 27.50 -10.86 -1.45
N LEU A 427 27.37 -10.38 -2.69
CA LEU A 427 28.37 -9.54 -3.36
C LEU A 427 28.59 -8.20 -2.64
N LEU A 428 27.51 -7.55 -2.19
CA LEU A 428 27.57 -6.23 -1.54
C LEU A 428 28.06 -6.30 -0.08
N ARG A 429 27.91 -7.46 0.58
CA ARG A 429 28.15 -7.67 2.02
C ARG A 429 29.47 -7.06 2.53
N PRO A 430 30.61 -7.18 1.84
CA PRO A 430 31.87 -6.61 2.33
C PRO A 430 31.89 -5.07 2.34
N HIS A 431 31.04 -4.43 1.54
CA HIS A 431 31.07 -2.99 1.23
C HIS A 431 29.97 -2.19 1.93
N VAL A 432 29.04 -2.86 2.62
CA VAL A 432 27.89 -2.23 3.28
C VAL A 432 27.91 -2.47 4.79
N HIS A 433 27.37 -1.52 5.56
CA HIS A 433 27.01 -1.74 6.96
C HIS A 433 25.78 -2.64 7.07
N GLY A 434 24.85 -2.54 6.12
CA GLY A 434 23.66 -3.38 6.04
C GLY A 434 22.87 -3.13 4.76
N GLN A 435 21.93 -4.03 4.50
CA GLN A 435 21.14 -4.00 3.28
C GLN A 435 19.84 -4.78 3.44
N LEU A 436 18.80 -4.38 2.70
CA LEU A 436 17.56 -5.13 2.63
C LEU A 436 16.83 -4.92 1.31
N LEU A 437 15.98 -5.88 0.94
CA LEU A 437 15.03 -5.69 -0.14
C LEU A 437 13.80 -4.93 0.39
N LEU A 438 13.42 -3.86 -0.31
CA LEU A 438 12.32 -2.99 0.06
C LEU A 438 10.95 -3.60 -0.29
N GLY A 439 9.91 -3.17 0.42
CA GLY A 439 8.54 -3.67 0.27
C GLY A 439 8.40 -5.16 0.64
N ALA A 440 7.46 -5.86 0.02
CA ALA A 440 7.17 -7.26 0.37
C ALA A 440 8.29 -8.27 -0.01
N GLY A 441 9.21 -7.87 -0.88
CA GLY A 441 10.32 -8.67 -1.40
C GLY A 441 10.01 -9.45 -2.68
N GLY A 442 10.92 -10.33 -3.10
CA GLY A 442 10.82 -11.12 -4.34
C GLY A 442 11.36 -10.43 -5.60
N GLY A 443 11.71 -9.15 -5.53
CA GLY A 443 12.26 -8.31 -6.60
C GLY A 443 12.18 -6.84 -6.20
N GLY A 444 12.34 -5.93 -7.16
CA GLY A 444 12.25 -4.49 -6.96
C GLY A 444 13.58 -3.87 -6.56
N PHE A 445 13.52 -2.91 -5.64
CA PHE A 445 14.68 -2.19 -5.14
C PHE A 445 15.25 -2.80 -3.86
N LEU A 446 16.58 -2.87 -3.82
CA LEU A 446 17.36 -3.13 -2.62
C LEU A 446 17.91 -1.81 -2.10
N CYS A 447 17.78 -1.58 -0.79
CA CYS A 447 18.46 -0.52 -0.07
C CYS A 447 19.80 -1.03 0.43
N ALA A 448 20.86 -0.27 0.20
CA ALA A 448 22.19 -0.53 0.70
C ALA A 448 22.72 0.70 1.45
N LEU A 449 23.22 0.47 2.67
CA LEU A 449 23.95 1.48 3.44
C LEU A 449 25.44 1.19 3.34
N THR A 450 26.15 1.92 2.49
CA THR A 450 27.57 1.71 2.18
C THR A 450 28.49 2.08 3.36
N LYS A 451 29.66 1.44 3.45
CA LYS A 451 30.66 1.73 4.49
C LYS A 451 31.40 3.04 4.25
N GLU A 452 31.72 3.30 2.99
CA GLU A 452 32.36 4.56 2.58
C GLU A 452 31.33 5.45 1.89
N PRO A 453 31.44 6.79 2.02
CA PRO A 453 30.52 7.71 1.37
C PRO A 453 30.66 7.68 -0.16
N ARG A 454 29.57 8.00 -0.85
CA ARG A 454 29.49 8.24 -2.30
C ARG A 454 29.98 7.08 -3.16
N GLN A 455 29.67 5.85 -2.77
CA GLN A 455 30.12 4.63 -3.43
C GLN A 455 29.34 4.20 -4.69
N ALA A 456 28.41 5.00 -5.21
CA ALA A 456 27.59 4.61 -6.36
C ALA A 456 28.41 4.13 -7.57
N GLY A 457 29.46 4.86 -7.95
CA GLY A 457 30.33 4.48 -9.07
C GLY A 457 31.13 3.19 -8.80
N PHE A 458 31.60 2.99 -7.57
CA PHE A 458 32.28 1.76 -7.17
C PHE A 458 31.33 0.55 -7.24
N VAL A 459 30.12 0.69 -6.69
CA VAL A 459 29.11 -0.37 -6.68
C VAL A 459 28.67 -0.70 -8.11
N GLN A 460 28.46 0.30 -8.96
CA GLN A 460 28.12 0.07 -10.37
C GLN A 460 29.22 -0.73 -11.08
N LYS A 461 30.49 -0.33 -10.91
CA LYS A 461 31.63 -1.06 -11.49
C LYS A 461 31.71 -2.50 -10.99
N LEU A 462 31.51 -2.74 -9.69
CA LEU A 462 31.49 -4.08 -9.11
C LEU A 462 30.39 -4.96 -9.73
N LEU A 463 29.22 -4.39 -9.99
CA LEU A 463 28.11 -5.10 -10.64
C LEU A 463 28.43 -5.41 -12.11
N ASP A 464 29.01 -4.47 -12.84
CA ASP A 464 29.37 -4.64 -14.26
C ASP A 464 30.45 -5.71 -14.44
N GLU A 465 31.41 -5.80 -13.53
CA GLU A 465 32.49 -6.81 -13.53
C GLU A 465 32.01 -8.20 -13.05
N THR A 466 30.82 -8.29 -12.45
CA THR A 466 30.29 -9.55 -11.91
C THR A 466 29.32 -10.23 -12.89
N GLN A 467 29.65 -11.46 -13.30
CA GLN A 467 28.80 -12.23 -14.22
C GLN A 467 27.36 -12.37 -13.71
N GLY A 468 26.40 -11.94 -14.53
CA GLY A 468 24.97 -12.07 -14.25
C GLY A 468 24.36 -10.91 -13.44
N MET A 469 25.12 -9.85 -13.14
CA MET A 469 24.62 -8.66 -12.43
C MET A 469 24.39 -7.45 -13.33
N SER A 470 24.66 -7.54 -14.64
CA SER A 470 24.56 -6.43 -15.61
C SER A 470 23.16 -5.81 -15.79
N LYS A 471 22.10 -6.41 -15.23
CA LYS A 471 20.74 -5.86 -15.24
C LYS A 471 20.41 -5.03 -14.00
N VAL A 472 21.31 -4.98 -13.02
CA VAL A 472 21.14 -4.20 -11.79
C VAL A 472 21.58 -2.77 -12.06
N THR A 473 20.72 -1.80 -11.76
CA THR A 473 21.05 -0.37 -11.87
C THR A 473 21.18 0.25 -10.49
N VAL A 474 22.19 1.11 -10.32
CA VAL A 474 22.44 1.85 -9.07
C VAL A 474 21.84 3.25 -9.19
N HIS A 475 21.12 3.66 -8.15
CA HIS A 475 20.42 4.94 -8.08
C HIS A 475 20.84 5.69 -6.81
N MET A 476 21.02 7.01 -6.96
CA MET A 476 21.35 7.90 -5.86
C MET A 476 20.11 8.18 -5.01
N VAL A 477 20.33 8.24 -3.70
CA VAL A 477 19.29 8.53 -2.72
C VAL A 477 19.56 9.88 -2.08
N LYS A 478 18.52 10.70 -1.96
CA LYS A 478 18.55 11.88 -1.10
C LYS A 478 17.28 11.93 -0.27
N ILE A 479 17.40 12.05 1.05
CA ILE A 479 16.26 12.16 1.94
C ILE A 479 15.50 13.45 1.64
N ASP A 480 14.20 13.33 1.36
CA ASP A 480 13.31 14.45 1.12
C ASP A 480 12.58 14.81 2.42
N THR A 481 12.87 15.96 3.01
CA THR A 481 12.22 16.40 4.26
C THR A 481 10.84 17.02 4.04
N THR A 482 10.41 17.21 2.79
CA THR A 482 9.17 17.92 2.48
C THR A 482 7.96 17.00 2.33
N GLY A 483 8.16 15.79 1.81
CA GLY A 483 7.09 14.84 1.52
C GLY A 483 6.27 15.29 0.31
N LEU A 484 4.97 15.03 0.34
CA LEU A 484 4.07 15.44 -0.73
C LEU A 484 3.96 16.98 -0.77
N THR A 485 4.22 17.57 -1.93
CA THR A 485 4.15 19.01 -2.16
C THR A 485 3.07 19.35 -3.17
N LEU A 486 2.38 20.48 -2.94
CA LEU A 486 1.34 21.01 -3.83
C LEU A 486 1.82 22.34 -4.42
N SER A 487 1.55 22.54 -5.70
CA SER A 487 1.73 23.81 -6.39
C SER A 487 0.54 24.11 -7.29
N ILE A 488 0.24 25.39 -7.47
CA ILE A 488 -0.82 25.86 -8.35
C ILE A 488 -0.13 26.61 -9.48
N ASN A 489 -0.27 26.13 -10.71
CA ASN A 489 0.34 26.78 -11.85
C ASN A 489 -0.48 28.02 -12.26
N GLY A 490 0.22 29.03 -12.77
CA GLY A 490 -0.44 30.21 -13.33
C GLY A 490 -1.23 29.87 -14.59
N ASN A 491 -2.25 30.68 -14.91
CA ASN A 491 -3.00 30.58 -16.16
C ASN A 491 -2.07 30.91 -17.35
N ASN A 492 -1.29 29.95 -17.85
CA ASN A 492 -0.84 29.84 -19.23
C ASN A 492 0.13 28.66 -19.43
N ALA A 493 -0.15 27.89 -20.49
CA ALA A 493 0.49 26.65 -20.94
C ALA A 493 0.20 25.42 -20.07
N ASP A 494 -0.15 24.30 -20.72
CA ASP A 494 -0.02 22.98 -20.08
C ASP A 494 1.47 22.82 -19.76
N PRO A 495 1.87 22.86 -18.47
CA PRO A 495 3.26 22.60 -18.15
C PRO A 495 3.58 21.21 -18.70
N PRO A 496 4.73 21.01 -19.36
CA PRO A 496 5.13 19.68 -19.77
C PRO A 496 5.08 18.80 -18.52
N ILE A 497 4.49 17.60 -18.65
CA ILE A 497 4.73 16.56 -17.64
C ILE A 497 6.25 16.51 -17.50
N PRO A 498 6.83 16.62 -16.29
CA PRO A 498 8.24 16.95 -16.11
C PRO A 498 9.24 16.06 -16.89
N PHE A 499 8.77 14.94 -17.43
CA PHE A 499 9.54 13.88 -18.10
C PHE A 499 9.09 13.53 -19.53
N LEU A 500 8.10 14.22 -20.12
CA LEU A 500 7.76 14.07 -21.55
C LEU A 500 8.68 14.89 -22.48
N ARG A 501 9.96 15.07 -22.11
CA ARG A 501 10.97 15.75 -22.93
C ARG A 501 11.84 14.77 -23.69
#